data_AF-A0A5Q4H7H4-F1
#
_entry.id   AF-A0A5Q4H7H4-F1
#
_cell.length_a   1.000
_cell.length_b   1.000
_cell.length_c   1.000
_cell.angle_alpha   90.00
_cell.angle_beta   90.00
_cell.angle_gamma   90.00
#
_symmetry.space_group_name_H-M   'P 1'
#
loop_
_entity.id
_entity.type
_entity.pdbx_description
1 polymer ?
#
loop_
_entity_poly.entity_id
_entity_poly.type
_entity_poly.pdbx_seq_one_letter_code
_entity_poly.pdbx_strand_id
1 'polypeptide(L)'
;DYDVPGEIRRLGTEFICQFHMKENGNLLGRGKVDFPRVKEAIEDIGYTGWLILEGATVSGRSLVDCYRENRRFLRELFGIV
;
A
#
# COMPACT_ATOMS: atom_id res chain seq x y z
N ASP A 1 5.99 -17.75 -4.02
CA ASP A 1 5.29 -16.55 -3.53
C ASP A 1 5.75 -16.18 -2.15
N TYR A 2 5.75 -14.88 -1.84
CA TYR A 2 6.12 -14.33 -0.54
C TYR A 2 4.85 -14.07 0.29
N ASP A 3 4.87 -14.43 1.57
CA ASP A 3 3.78 -14.14 2.51
C ASP A 3 3.99 -12.76 3.15
N VAL A 4 3.77 -11.71 2.35
CA VAL A 4 3.94 -10.32 2.81
C VAL A 4 3.09 -10.02 4.06
N PRO A 5 1.80 -10.42 4.15
CA PRO A 5 1.02 -10.21 5.37
C PRO A 5 1.59 -10.92 6.60
N GLY A 6 2.11 -12.15 6.46
CA GLY A 6 2.78 -12.87 7.54
C GLY A 6 4.09 -12.19 7.97
N GLU A 7 4.88 -11.72 7.01
CA GLU A 7 6.12 -10.98 7.27
C GLU A 7 5.88 -9.65 8.01
N ILE A 8 4.82 -8.91 7.64
CA ILE A 8 4.41 -7.68 8.35
C ILE A 8 4.11 -7.98 9.82
N ARG A 9 3.29 -9.01 10.09
CA ARG A 9 2.94 -9.41 11.46
C ARG A 9 4.13 -9.89 12.27
N ARG A 10 5.06 -10.59 11.62
CA ARG A 10 6.29 -11.09 12.25
C ARG A 10 7.22 -9.97 12.65
N LEU A 11 7.36 -8.94 11.82
CA LEU A 11 8.24 -7.79 12.10
C LEU A 11 7.60 -6.81 13.10
N GLY A 12 6.28 -6.58 12.99
CA GLY A 12 5.57 -5.67 13.86
C GLY A 12 6.10 -4.23 13.83
N THR A 13 5.59 -3.40 14.75
CA THR A 13 6.02 -2.01 14.91
C THR A 13 7.39 -1.88 15.59
N GLU A 14 7.94 -2.98 16.12
CA GLU A 14 9.31 -3.03 16.65
C GLU A 14 10.35 -2.84 15.54
N PHE A 15 10.12 -3.44 14.36
CA PHE A 15 11.07 -3.40 13.24
C PHE A 15 10.59 -2.63 12.02
N ILE A 16 9.28 -2.39 11.87
CA ILE A 16 8.74 -1.62 10.74
C ILE A 16 8.61 -0.14 11.10
N CYS A 17 9.41 0.70 10.44
CA CYS A 17 9.35 2.16 10.60
C CYS A 17 8.36 2.82 9.62
N GLN A 18 8.30 2.35 8.38
CA GLN A 18 7.56 3.00 7.28
C GLN A 18 7.02 1.97 6.30
N PHE A 19 5.88 2.31 5.68
CA PHE A 19 5.32 1.55 4.57
C PHE A 19 5.35 2.37 3.29
N HIS A 20 5.91 1.78 2.23
CA HIS A 20 5.90 2.32 0.88
C HIS A 20 4.98 1.48 0.00
N MET A 21 3.97 2.11 -0.59
CA MET A 21 2.95 1.48 -1.42
C MET A 21 3.34 1.62 -2.88
N LYS A 22 3.55 0.47 -3.53
CA LYS A 22 3.97 0.38 -4.92
C LYS A 22 3.29 -0.76 -5.64
N GLU A 23 3.20 -0.62 -6.95
CA GLU A 23 2.77 -1.68 -7.86
C GLU A 23 3.47 -1.47 -9.21
N ASN A 24 3.97 -2.54 -9.83
CA ASN A 24 4.77 -2.40 -11.05
C ASN A 24 3.86 -2.42 -12.30
N GLY A 25 3.91 -1.35 -13.08
CA GLY A 25 3.17 -1.21 -14.35
C GLY A 25 1.64 -1.12 -14.19
N ASN A 26 1.14 -1.01 -12.96
CA ASN A 26 -0.27 -0.89 -12.63
C ASN A 26 -0.45 0.18 -11.54
N LEU A 27 -1.67 0.70 -11.42
CA LEU A 27 -2.08 1.49 -10.26
C LEU A 27 -2.27 0.59 -9.03
N LEU A 28 -2.25 1.16 -7.83
CA LEU A 28 -2.53 0.41 -6.61
C LEU A 28 -3.93 -0.25 -6.69
N GLY A 29 -4.03 -1.49 -6.22
CA GLY A 29 -5.25 -2.30 -6.31
C GLY A 29 -5.60 -2.82 -7.71
N ARG A 30 -4.75 -2.59 -8.72
CA ARG A 30 -4.92 -3.09 -10.10
C ARG A 30 -3.84 -4.06 -10.56
N GLY A 31 -2.95 -4.46 -9.66
CA GLY A 31 -1.87 -5.41 -9.94
C GLY A 31 -1.97 -6.70 -9.12
N LYS A 32 -0.81 -7.20 -8.69
CA LYS A 32 -0.69 -8.50 -8.01
C LYS A 32 -0.75 -8.38 -6.48
N VAL A 33 -0.50 -7.19 -5.93
CA VAL A 33 -0.48 -7.00 -4.48
C VAL A 33 -1.90 -7.05 -3.92
N ASP A 34 -2.11 -7.94 -2.96
CA ASP A 34 -3.34 -8.03 -2.18
C ASP A 34 -3.36 -6.95 -1.09
N PHE A 35 -3.70 -5.72 -1.49
CA PHE A 35 -3.77 -4.57 -0.58
C PHE A 35 -4.78 -4.74 0.57
N PRO A 36 -5.95 -5.39 0.41
CA PRO A 36 -6.82 -5.74 1.54
C PRO A 36 -6.11 -6.56 2.63
N ARG A 37 -5.38 -7.62 2.26
CA ARG A 37 -4.62 -8.41 3.26
C ARG A 37 -3.44 -7.65 3.85
N VAL A 38 -2.80 -6.77 3.07
CA VAL A 38 -1.76 -5.87 3.59
C VAL A 38 -2.36 -4.89 4.60
N LYS A 39 -3.53 -4.30 4.33
CA LYS A 39 -4.26 -3.44 5.27
C LYS A 39 -4.50 -4.17 6.60
N GLU A 40 -5.08 -5.36 6.54
CA GLU A 40 -5.34 -6.19 7.73
C GLU A 40 -4.06 -6.39 8.55
N ALA A 41 -2.95 -6.75 7.90
CA ALA A 41 -1.68 -6.95 8.59
C ALA A 41 -1.10 -5.67 9.22
N ILE A 42 -1.26 -4.52 8.56
CA ILE A 42 -0.83 -3.21 9.09
C ILE A 42 -1.66 -2.81 10.31
N GLU A 43 -2.98 -3.04 10.26
CA GLU A 43 -3.89 -2.80 11.38
C GLU A 43 -3.62 -3.76 12.55
N ASP A 44 -3.37 -5.04 12.27
CA ASP A 44 -3.08 -6.07 13.28
C ASP A 44 -1.84 -5.72 14.13
N ILE A 45 -0.82 -5.10 13.52
CA ILE A 45 0.38 -4.67 14.24
C ILE A 45 0.22 -3.30 14.92
N GLY A 46 -0.93 -2.63 14.76
CA GLY A 46 -1.21 -1.33 15.36
C GLY A 46 -0.36 -0.18 14.81
N TYR A 47 0.04 -0.24 13.53
CA TYR A 47 0.86 0.82 12.93
C TYR A 47 0.03 2.10 12.68
N THR A 48 0.53 3.24 13.14
CA THR A 48 -0.16 4.56 13.04
C THR A 48 0.60 5.59 12.21
N GLY A 49 1.65 5.18 11.50
CA GLY A 49 2.46 6.08 10.68
C GLY A 49 1.88 6.33 9.28
N TRP A 50 2.68 6.95 8.41
CA TRP A 50 2.27 7.30 7.06
C TRP A 50 2.43 6.14 6.06
N LEU A 51 1.51 6.06 5.11
CA LEU A 51 1.64 5.23 3.92
C LEU A 51 2.18 6.09 2.78
N ILE A 52 3.39 5.80 2.32
CA ILE A 52 4.09 6.59 1.29
C ILE A 52 3.73 6.04 -0.09
N LEU A 53 3.34 6.91 -1.03
CA LEU A 53 3.17 6.52 -2.43
C LEU A 53 4.54 6.49 -3.13
N GLU A 54 4.98 5.29 -3.53
CA GLU A 54 6.24 5.07 -4.24
C GLU A 54 5.97 4.32 -5.56
N GLY A 55 5.79 5.04 -6.68
CA GLY A 55 5.54 4.42 -7.99
C GLY A 55 4.06 4.15 -8.28
N ALA A 56 3.72 2.96 -8.77
CA ALA A 56 2.37 2.60 -9.24
C ALA A 56 1.85 3.51 -10.36
N THR A 57 2.61 3.61 -11.45
CA THR A 57 2.26 4.38 -12.65
C THR A 57 1.99 3.46 -13.84
N VAL A 58 1.24 3.97 -14.81
CA VAL A 58 0.90 3.28 -16.06
C VAL A 58 1.30 4.12 -17.26
N SER A 59 1.63 3.45 -18.37
CA SER A 59 2.01 4.14 -19.61
C SER A 59 0.86 5.02 -20.13
N GLY A 60 1.21 6.17 -20.73
CA GLY A 60 0.24 7.10 -21.30
C GLY A 60 -0.51 7.97 -20.30
N ARG A 61 -0.14 7.95 -19.01
CA ARG A 61 -0.73 8.82 -17.98
C ARG A 61 0.30 9.65 -17.24
N SER A 62 -0.11 10.83 -16.79
CA SER A 62 0.75 11.70 -15.98
C SER A 62 0.98 11.11 -14.59
N LEU A 63 2.12 11.45 -13.99
CA LEU A 63 2.43 11.09 -12.60
C LEU A 63 1.35 11.58 -11.64
N VAL A 64 0.91 12.83 -11.82
CA VAL A 64 -0.10 13.48 -10.97
C VAL A 64 -1.42 12.71 -11.00
N ASP A 65 -1.87 12.28 -12.18
CA ASP A 65 -3.15 11.57 -12.29
C ASP A 65 -3.07 10.16 -11.70
N CYS A 66 -1.94 9.46 -11.90
CA CYS A 66 -1.71 8.17 -11.24
C CYS A 66 -1.73 8.32 -9.71
N TYR A 67 -1.03 9.33 -9.18
CA TYR A 67 -0.92 9.54 -7.73
C TYR A 67 -2.25 10.01 -7.10
N ARG A 68 -3.07 10.78 -7.82
CA ARG A 68 -4.44 11.12 -7.37
C ARG A 68 -5.30 9.88 -7.19
N GLU A 69 -5.22 8.93 -8.12
CA GLU A 69 -5.98 7.69 -8.05
C GLU A 69 -5.44 6.73 -7.00
N ASN A 70 -4.13 6.57 -6.91
CA ASN A 70 -3.47 5.77 -5.87
C ASN A 70 -3.80 6.31 -4.46
N ARG A 71 -3.78 7.64 -4.28
CA ARG A 71 -4.22 8.28 -3.04
C ARG A 71 -5.68 7.99 -2.74
N ARG A 72 -6.57 8.11 -3.73
CA ARG A 72 -8.01 7.83 -3.55
C ARG A 72 -8.22 6.37 -3.11
N PHE A 73 -7.57 5.43 -3.80
CA PHE A 73 -7.63 4.01 -3.47
C PHE A 73 -7.21 3.73 -2.02
N LEU A 74 -6.06 4.25 -1.57
CA LEU A 74 -5.61 4.02 -0.19
C LEU A 74 -6.53 4.68 0.84
N ARG A 75 -7.07 5.88 0.55
CA ARG A 75 -8.02 6.55 1.44
C ARG A 75 -9.30 5.74 1.61
N GLU A 76 -9.86 5.23 0.51
CA GLU A 76 -11.04 4.37 0.54
C GLU A 76 -10.75 3.06 1.28
N LEU A 77 -9.62 2.41 0.97
CA LEU A 77 -9.21 1.16 1.59
C LEU A 77 -9.05 1.28 3.12
N PHE A 78 -8.42 2.35 3.60
CA PHE A 78 -8.18 2.59 5.03
C PHE A 78 -9.31 3.37 5.72
N GLY A 79 -10.42 3.67 5.04
CA GLY A 79 -11.53 4.43 5.63
C GLY A 79 -11.18 5.86 6.03
N ILE A 80 -10.15 6.45 5.42
CA ILE A 80 -9.69 7.82 5.67
C ILE A 80 -10.41 8.73 4.68
N VAL A 81 -11.69 9.02 4.94
CA VAL A 81 -12.51 9.91 4.09
C VAL A 81 -12.25 11.37 4.40
#